data_AF-A0A356V8V1-F1
#
_entry.id   AF-A0A356V8V1-F1
#
_cell.length_a   1.000
_cell.length_b   1.000
_cell.length_c   1.000
_cell.angle_alpha   90.00
_cell.angle_beta   90.00
_cell.angle_gamma   90.00
#
_symmetry.space_group_name_H-M   'P 1'
#
loop_
_entity.id
_entity.type
_entity.pdbx_description
1 polymer ?
#
loop_
_entity_poly.entity_id
_entity_poly.type
_entity_poly.pdbx_seq_one_letter_code
_entity_poly.pdbx_strand_id
1 'polypeptide(L)' 'MNFDNYDVGYDIPAKPGMDEADIQTPCLVLDLDALERNVKKMGEICKEMGVR' A
#
# COMPACT_ATOMS: atom_id res chain seq x y z
N MET A 1 0.10 -8.40 -12.62
CA MET A 1 1.54 -8.14 -12.83
C MET A 1 2.31 -9.34 -12.34
N ASN A 2 3.39 -9.71 -13.01
CA ASN A 2 4.30 -10.75 -12.53
C ASN A 2 5.53 -10.06 -11.87
N PHE A 3 5.88 -10.46 -10.65
CA PHE A 3 7.03 -9.94 -9.89
C PHE A 3 8.28 -10.83 -9.99
N ASP A 4 8.24 -11.92 -10.75
CA ASP A 4 9.34 -12.89 -10.86
C ASP A 4 10.62 -12.27 -11.42
N ASN A 5 10.49 -11.27 -12.30
CA ASN A 5 11.62 -10.58 -12.94
C ASN A 5 12.23 -9.44 -12.10
N TYR A 6 11.69 -9.20 -10.90
CA TYR A 6 12.16 -8.14 -10.00
C TYR A 6 12.93 -8.75 -8.83
N ASP A 7 14.02 -8.09 -8.45
CA ASP A 7 14.96 -8.49 -7.43
C ASP A 7 14.78 -7.64 -6.15
N VAL A 8 14.45 -8.33 -5.05
CA VAL A 8 14.26 -7.71 -3.74
C VAL A 8 15.57 -7.08 -3.25
N GLY A 9 15.54 -5.79 -2.90
CA GLY A 9 16.70 -5.01 -2.47
C GLY A 9 17.45 -4.30 -3.59
N TYR A 10 17.07 -4.52 -4.85
CA TYR A 10 17.60 -3.78 -6.01
C TYR A 10 16.53 -2.92 -6.67
N ASP A 11 15.42 -3.52 -7.13
CA ASP A 11 14.36 -2.82 -7.87
C ASP A 11 12.98 -2.84 -7.17
N ILE A 12 12.78 -3.74 -6.20
CA ILE A 12 11.60 -3.77 -5.31
C ILE A 12 12.01 -4.00 -3.85
N PRO A 13 11.26 -3.50 -2.85
CA PRO A 13 11.61 -3.69 -1.44
C PRO A 13 11.14 -5.04 -0.87
N ALA A 14 10.12 -5.66 -1.47
CA ALA A 14 9.50 -6.90 -1.00
C ALA A 14 8.64 -7.55 -2.11
N LYS A 15 8.29 -8.82 -1.92
CA LYS A 15 7.30 -9.57 -2.73
C LYS A 15 6.07 -9.93 -1.87
N PRO A 16 4.88 -10.10 -2.48
CA PRO A 16 3.70 -10.55 -1.74
C PRO A 16 3.96 -11.86 -0.97
N GLY A 17 3.54 -11.90 0.29
CA GLY A 17 3.71 -13.06 1.17
C GLY A 17 5.01 -13.08 1.98
N MET A 18 5.90 -12.10 1.81
CA MET A 18 7.04 -11.90 2.71
C MET A 18 6.57 -11.40 4.09
N ASP A 19 7.32 -11.75 5.13
CA ASP A 19 7.15 -11.17 6.46
C ASP A 19 7.58 -9.70 6.47
N GLU A 20 6.92 -8.88 7.30
CA GLU A 20 7.21 -7.45 7.39
C GLU A 20 8.65 -7.17 7.86
N ALA A 21 9.20 -8.03 8.73
CA ALA A 21 10.56 -7.88 9.23
C ALA A 21 11.65 -8.08 8.16
N ASP A 22 11.31 -8.78 7.07
CA ASP A 22 12.24 -9.10 5.98
C ASP A 22 12.20 -8.06 4.83
N ILE A 23 11.35 -7.04 4.94
CA ILE A 23 11.23 -5.97 3.93
C ILE A 23 12.50 -5.12 3.91
N GLN A 24 13.03 -4.85 2.71
CA GLN A 24 14.24 -4.05 2.54
C GLN A 24 13.99 -2.56 2.84
N THR A 25 14.85 -1.97 3.65
CA THR A 25 14.80 -0.54 4.02
C THR A 25 15.97 0.23 3.40
N PRO A 26 15.80 1.53 3.06
CA PRO A 26 14.60 2.34 3.24
C PRO A 26 13.56 2.11 2.14
N CYS A 27 12.28 2.03 2.52
CA CYS A 27 11.16 1.94 1.59
C CYS A 27 9.90 2.60 2.16
N LEU A 28 8.86 2.74 1.33
CA LEU A 28 7.55 3.21 1.76
C LEU A 28 6.66 2.00 2.08
N VAL A 29 6.11 1.98 3.29
CA VAL A 29 5.17 0.94 3.75
C VAL A 29 3.79 1.60 3.90
N LEU A 30 2.74 0.87 3.50
CA LEU A 30 1.36 1.28 3.67
C LEU A 30 0.63 0.24 4.52
N ASP A 31 0.03 0.70 5.62
CA ASP A 31 -0.99 -0.05 6.34
C ASP A 31 -2.28 -0.01 5.50
N LEU A 32 -2.64 -1.15 4.92
CA LEU A 32 -3.81 -1.27 4.03
C LEU A 32 -5.12 -1.07 4.78
N ASP A 33 -5.23 -1.52 6.03
CA ASP A 33 -6.43 -1.33 6.84
C ASP A 33 -6.64 0.16 7.14
N ALA A 34 -5.57 0.89 7.46
CA ALA A 34 -5.63 2.33 7.67
C ALA A 34 -5.94 3.08 6.36
N LEU A 35 -5.32 2.69 5.26
CA LEU A 35 -5.57 3.28 3.94
C LEU A 35 -7.04 3.12 3.53
N GLU A 36 -7.60 1.91 3.64
CA GLU A 36 -9.00 1.63 3.30
C GLU A 36 -9.96 2.47 4.15
N ARG A 37 -9.73 2.56 5.47
CA ARG A 37 -10.52 3.41 6.36
C ARG A 37 -10.44 4.89 5.96
N ASN A 38 -9.26 5.38 5.61
CA ASN A 38 -9.05 6.78 5.21
C ASN A 38 -9.76 7.11 3.89
N VAL A 39 -9.65 6.23 2.89
CA VAL A 39 -10.32 6.38 1.59
C VAL A 39 -11.84 6.36 1.78
N LYS A 40 -12.36 5.41 2.56
CA LYS A 40 -13.80 5.31 2.84
C LYS A 40 -14.32 6.57 3.54
N LYS A 41 -13.63 7.03 4.57
CA LYS A 41 -13.98 8.24 5.31
C LYS A 41 -14.03 9.48 4.40
N MET A 42 -13.02 9.64 3.54
CA MET A 42 -13.02 10.76 2.59
C MET A 42 -14.18 10.66 1.60
N GLY A 43 -14.48 9.45 1.10
CA GLY A 43 -15.63 9.23 0.22
C GLY A 43 -16.97 9.58 0.88
N GLU A 44 -17.14 9.24 2.16
CA GLU A 44 -18.32 9.63 2.95
C GLU A 44 -18.44 11.15 3.10
N ILE A 45 -17.33 11.85 3.41
CA ILE A 45 -17.28 13.31 3.50
C ILE A 45 -17.69 13.95 2.16
N CYS A 46 -17.12 13.51 1.03
CA CYS A 46 -17.48 14.04 -0.29
C CYS A 46 -18.96 13.85 -0.61
N LYS A 47 -19.52 12.69 -0.26
CA LYS A 47 -20.94 12.36 -0.47
C LYS A 47 -21.86 13.25 0.35
N GLU A 48 -21.54 13.50 1.62
CA GLU A 48 -22.28 14.42 2.49
C GLU A 48 -22.24 15.86 2.00
N MET A 49 -21.09 16.29 1.46
CA MET A 49 -20.91 17.62 0.89
C MET A 49 -21.52 17.78 -0.51
N GLY A 50 -22.02 16.70 -1.12
CA GLY A 50 -22.59 16.73 -2.48
C GLY A 50 -21.56 16.95 -3.59
N VAL A 51 -20.27 16.76 -3.29
CA VAL A 51 -19.17 16.85 -4.25
C VAL A 51 -19.10 15.53 -5.03
N ARG A 52 -18.98 15.60 -6.35
CA ARG A 52 -18.87 14.44 -7.25
C ARG A 52 -17.62 14.51 -8.11
#